data_AF-A0A818US79-F1
#
_entry.id   AF-A0A818US79-F1
#
_cell.length_a   1.000
_cell.length_b   1.000
_cell.length_c   1.000
_cell.angle_alpha   90.00
_cell.angle_beta   90.00
_cell.angle_gamma   90.00
#
_symmetry.space_group_name_H-M   'P 1'
#
loop_
_entity.id
_entity.type
_entity.pdbx_description
1 polymer ?
#
loop_
_entity_poly.entity_id
_entity_poly.type
_entity_poly.pdbx_seq_one_letter_code
_entity_poly.pdbx_strand_id
1 'polypeptide(L)'
;MFQHNQIELLILIVCGYTISPMWTCSITTKTKTTELISNAHTIVRARVIGYENPPAEPNHRYMGIPESVIKFEIEEQIKGAEILPNILWVNGYLSNNDDYNDHPPPYRRVRPNGRTGSCIANTYKQGAEYLLFLNDRYSPYWDALTPVNEQLHSPSSEDRWLRWVKKQVVSSSSNRVHPSLF
;
A
#
# COMPACT_ATOMS: atom_id res chain seq x y z
N MET A 1 -34.59 -69.73 -19.81
CA MET A 1 -35.14 -68.46 -19.32
C MET A 1 -34.08 -67.87 -18.40
N PHE A 2 -33.29 -66.93 -18.92
CA PHE A 2 -32.03 -66.48 -18.33
C PHE A 2 -32.25 -65.58 -17.11
N GLN A 3 -31.47 -65.82 -16.05
CA GLN A 3 -31.20 -64.93 -14.91
C GLN A 3 -30.82 -63.53 -15.41
N HIS A 4 -31.12 -62.46 -14.66
CA HIS A 4 -30.17 -61.35 -14.46
C HIS A 4 -30.45 -60.66 -13.12
N ASN A 5 -29.43 -60.77 -12.28
CA ASN A 5 -29.21 -60.16 -10.98
C ASN A 5 -28.83 -58.68 -11.22
N GLN A 6 -29.41 -57.71 -10.51
CA GLN A 6 -28.92 -56.33 -10.54
C GLN A 6 -28.72 -55.83 -9.11
N ILE A 7 -27.45 -55.80 -8.73
CA ILE A 7 -26.91 -55.21 -7.51
C ILE A 7 -26.73 -53.73 -7.83
N GLU A 8 -27.53 -52.85 -7.23
CA GLU A 8 -27.31 -51.40 -7.37
C GLU A 8 -26.13 -50.98 -6.49
N LEU A 9 -25.05 -50.59 -7.18
CA LEU A 9 -23.83 -50.06 -6.60
C LEU A 9 -24.01 -48.55 -6.34
N LEU A 10 -24.12 -48.15 -5.07
CA LEU A 10 -24.11 -46.75 -4.66
C LEU A 10 -22.70 -46.17 -4.85
N ILE A 11 -22.51 -45.37 -5.91
CA ILE A 11 -21.27 -44.61 -6.14
C ILE A 11 -21.36 -43.30 -5.34
N LEU A 12 -20.66 -43.24 -4.21
CA LEU A 12 -20.37 -42.01 -3.49
C LEU A 12 -19.37 -41.17 -4.31
N ILE A 13 -19.85 -40.12 -4.98
CA ILE A 13 -19.00 -39.11 -5.61
C ILE A 13 -18.38 -38.26 -4.48
N VAL A 14 -17.16 -38.61 -4.10
CA VAL A 14 -16.31 -37.76 -3.25
C VAL A 14 -15.81 -36.61 -4.12
N CYS A 15 -16.53 -35.47 -4.09
CA CYS A 15 -16.03 -34.21 -4.62
C CYS A 15 -14.81 -33.78 -3.80
N GLY A 16 -13.61 -34.11 -4.27
CA GLY A 16 -12.36 -33.59 -3.74
C GLY A 16 -12.27 -32.09 -4.03
N TYR A 17 -12.71 -31.25 -3.09
CA TYR A 17 -12.43 -29.83 -3.13
C TYR A 17 -10.94 -29.62 -2.92
N THR A 18 -10.21 -29.24 -3.96
CA THR A 18 -8.86 -28.72 -3.82
C THR A 18 -8.97 -27.33 -3.16
N ILE A 19 -8.86 -27.29 -1.83
CA ILE A 19 -8.72 -26.05 -1.08
C ILE A 19 -7.38 -25.44 -1.50
N SER A 20 -7.43 -24.46 -2.39
CA SER A 20 -6.23 -23.69 -2.73
C SER A 20 -5.81 -22.92 -1.48
N PRO A 21 -4.55 -23.02 -1.04
CA PRO A 21 -4.09 -22.25 0.11
C PRO A 21 -4.23 -20.77 -0.23
N MET A 22 -5.09 -20.05 0.50
CA MET A 22 -5.10 -18.60 0.47
C MET A 22 -3.79 -18.15 1.13
N TRP A 23 -2.91 -17.56 0.33
CA TRP A 23 -1.68 -16.95 0.82
C TRP A 23 -2.05 -15.69 1.59
N THR A 24 -2.29 -15.85 2.89
CA THR A 24 -2.36 -14.70 3.80
C THR A 24 -1.00 -14.03 3.83
N CYS A 25 -0.96 -12.69 3.83
CA CYS A 25 0.29 -12.01 4.09
C CYS A 25 0.71 -12.21 5.53
N SER A 26 1.58 -13.18 5.72
CA SER A 26 2.31 -13.38 6.95
C SER A 26 3.65 -12.68 6.84
N ILE A 27 3.88 -11.71 7.72
CA ILE A 27 5.19 -11.07 7.88
C ILE A 27 5.70 -11.50 9.25
N THR A 28 6.86 -12.16 9.29
CA THR A 28 7.45 -12.68 10.53
C THR A 28 7.85 -11.56 11.48
N THR A 29 8.15 -10.36 10.97
CA THR A 29 8.50 -9.19 11.77
C THR A 29 8.00 -7.93 11.10
N LYS A 30 7.25 -7.12 11.85
CA LYS A 30 6.68 -5.88 11.33
C LYS A 30 7.64 -4.73 11.54
N THR A 31 8.02 -4.02 10.47
CA THR A 31 8.83 -2.80 10.53
C THR A 31 8.20 -1.79 11.48
N LYS A 32 8.98 -1.26 12.42
CA LYS A 32 8.49 -0.21 13.31
C LYS A 32 8.29 1.07 12.52
N THR A 33 7.31 1.88 12.91
CA THR A 33 7.01 3.13 12.20
C THR A 33 8.22 4.09 12.10
N THR A 34 9.09 4.13 13.11
CA THR A 34 10.33 4.92 13.08
C THR A 34 11.37 4.35 12.10
N GLU A 35 11.44 3.02 11.99
CA GLU A 35 12.30 2.34 11.01
C GLU A 35 11.77 2.58 9.59
N LEU A 36 10.44 2.58 9.39
CA LEU A 36 9.82 2.91 8.12
C LEU A 36 10.25 4.30 7.61
N ILE A 37 10.22 5.30 8.49
CA ILE A 37 10.67 6.66 8.17
C ILE A 37 12.16 6.68 7.84
N SER A 38 12.99 5.94 8.58
CA SER A 38 14.43 5.86 8.34
C SER A 38 14.75 5.19 7.00
N ASN A 39 14.05 4.11 6.68
CA ASN A 39 14.32 3.24 5.54
C ASN A 39 13.75 3.80 4.22
N ALA A 40 12.69 4.62 4.27
CA ALA A 40 12.19 5.30 3.08
C ALA A 40 13.31 6.15 2.45
N HIS A 41 13.58 5.95 1.17
CA HIS A 41 14.56 6.76 0.45
C HIS A 41 14.09 8.23 0.39
N THR A 42 12.82 8.41 0.01
CA THR A 42 12.17 9.70 -0.12
C THR A 42 10.77 9.65 0.51
N ILE A 43 10.32 10.75 1.10
CA ILE A 43 8.95 10.88 1.64
C ILE A 43 8.34 12.14 1.03
N VAL A 44 7.16 12.01 0.42
CA VAL A 44 6.44 13.12 -0.22
C VAL A 44 4.98 13.17 0.22
N ARG A 45 4.42 14.39 0.28
CA ARG A 45 2.98 14.61 0.19
C ARG A 45 2.65 14.90 -1.26
N ALA A 46 1.72 14.14 -1.81
CA ALA A 46 1.37 14.23 -3.22
C ALA A 46 -0.13 14.08 -3.44
N ARG A 47 -0.67 14.81 -4.42
CA ARG A 47 -2.08 14.82 -4.79
C ARG A 47 -2.32 13.95 -6.01
N VAL A 48 -3.38 13.16 -5.98
CA VAL A 48 -3.77 12.32 -7.13
C VAL A 48 -4.38 13.20 -8.21
N ILE A 49 -3.82 13.17 -9.42
CA ILE A 49 -4.36 13.85 -10.59
C ILE A 49 -5.36 12.95 -11.33
N GLY A 50 -5.02 11.67 -11.52
CA GLY A 50 -5.82 10.72 -12.27
C GLY A 50 -4.97 9.59 -12.86
N TYR A 51 -5.49 8.87 -13.85
CA TYR A 51 -4.69 7.90 -14.60
C TYR A 51 -3.73 8.60 -15.56
N GLU A 52 -2.48 8.12 -15.59
CA GLU A 52 -1.60 8.28 -16.75
C GLU A 52 -1.87 7.15 -17.77
N ASN A 53 -1.97 5.92 -17.27
CA ASN A 53 -2.33 4.74 -18.05
C ASN A 53 -3.46 3.97 -17.33
N PRO A 54 -4.70 3.94 -17.88
CA PRO A 54 -5.80 3.20 -17.27
C PRO A 54 -5.59 1.68 -17.38
N PRO A 55 -6.26 0.86 -16.55
CA PRO A 55 -6.21 -0.59 -16.67
C PRO A 55 -6.85 -1.05 -17.98
N ALA A 56 -6.32 -2.12 -18.58
CA ALA A 56 -6.89 -2.70 -19.79
C ALA A 56 -8.30 -3.27 -19.52
N GLU A 57 -8.49 -3.83 -18.32
CA GLU A 57 -9.76 -4.40 -17.85
C GLU A 57 -10.24 -3.64 -16.60
N PRO A 58 -11.12 -2.64 -16.70
CA PRO A 58 -11.53 -1.79 -15.58
C PRO A 58 -12.17 -2.54 -14.39
N ASN A 59 -12.76 -3.71 -14.66
CA ASN A 59 -13.46 -4.52 -13.67
C ASN A 59 -12.57 -5.63 -13.07
N HIS A 60 -11.34 -5.79 -13.56
CA HIS A 60 -10.41 -6.77 -13.04
C HIS A 60 -9.39 -6.10 -12.10
N ARG A 61 -9.21 -6.69 -10.92
CA ARG A 61 -8.21 -6.22 -9.94
C ARG A 61 -7.22 -7.33 -9.67
N TYR A 62 -5.99 -7.11 -10.10
CA TYR A 62 -4.89 -8.01 -9.81
C TYR A 62 -4.52 -7.99 -8.31
N MET A 63 -4.19 -9.17 -7.77
CA MET A 63 -3.70 -9.35 -6.40
C MET A 63 -2.25 -8.88 -6.21
N GLY A 64 -1.57 -8.47 -7.29
CA GLY A 64 -0.20 -7.97 -7.30
C GLY A 64 -0.08 -6.46 -7.56
N ILE A 65 1.07 -6.03 -8.09
CA ILE A 65 1.29 -4.66 -8.55
C ILE A 65 0.39 -4.41 -9.78
N PRO A 66 -0.47 -3.38 -9.78
CA PRO A 66 -1.32 -3.07 -10.92
C PRO A 66 -0.52 -2.69 -12.17
N GLU A 67 -0.98 -3.06 -13.36
CA GLU A 67 -0.44 -2.60 -14.65
C GLU A 67 -0.75 -1.13 -14.94
N SER A 68 -1.86 -0.63 -14.36
CA SER A 68 -2.32 0.74 -14.50
C SER A 68 -1.45 1.68 -13.68
N VAL A 69 -1.35 2.92 -14.15
CA VAL A 69 -0.46 3.94 -13.60
C VAL A 69 -1.26 5.19 -13.25
N ILE A 70 -1.15 5.61 -12.00
CA ILE A 70 -1.71 6.83 -11.45
C ILE A 70 -0.66 7.93 -11.47
N LYS A 71 -1.09 9.10 -11.95
CA LYS A 71 -0.31 10.33 -11.93
C LYS A 71 -0.57 11.09 -10.63
N PHE A 72 0.50 11.42 -9.94
CA PHE A 72 0.51 12.29 -8.78
C PHE A 72 1.23 13.61 -9.11
N GLU A 73 0.75 14.69 -8.50
CA GLU A 73 1.52 15.93 -8.37
C GLU A 73 2.12 15.99 -6.97
N ILE A 74 3.44 16.17 -6.88
CA ILE A 74 4.15 16.32 -5.61
C ILE A 74 3.93 17.74 -5.10
N GLU A 75 3.25 17.85 -3.97
CA GLU A 75 2.94 19.12 -3.30
C GLU A 75 4.05 19.51 -2.31
N GLU A 76 4.75 18.51 -1.75
CA GLU A 76 5.84 18.72 -0.80
C GLU A 76 6.76 17.51 -0.72
N GLN A 77 8.07 17.73 -0.80
CA GLN A 77 9.09 16.74 -0.45
C GLN A 77 9.51 16.93 1.02
N ILE A 78 9.28 15.89 1.84
CA ILE A 78 9.47 15.92 3.29
C ILE A 78 10.84 15.33 3.69
N LYS A 79 11.29 14.31 2.97
CA LYS A 79 12.59 13.64 3.15
C LYS A 79 13.13 13.23 1.79
N GLY A 80 14.44 13.31 1.57
CA GLY A 80 15.13 12.87 0.36
C GLY A 80 16.19 13.89 -0.05
N ALA A 81 17.35 13.46 -0.54
CA ALA A 81 18.43 14.36 -0.95
C ALA A 81 18.26 14.86 -2.40
N GLU A 82 17.70 14.01 -3.25
CA GLU A 82 17.44 14.31 -4.65
C GLU A 82 16.18 15.17 -4.78
N ILE A 83 16.25 16.24 -5.57
CA ILE A 83 15.08 17.06 -5.90
C ILE A 83 14.27 16.31 -6.93
N LEU A 84 13.03 15.95 -6.58
CA LEU A 84 12.14 15.25 -7.51
C LEU A 84 11.48 16.20 -8.51
N PRO A 85 11.14 15.72 -9.72
CA PRO A 85 10.15 16.37 -10.56
C PRO A 85 8.83 16.56 -9.80
N ASN A 86 8.03 17.55 -10.20
CA ASN A 86 6.72 17.78 -9.59
C ASN A 86 5.70 16.65 -9.89
N ILE A 87 6.04 15.67 -10.74
CA ILE A 87 5.16 14.56 -11.11
C ILE A 87 5.77 13.26 -10.65
N LEU A 88 4.92 12.40 -10.10
CA LEU A 88 5.24 11.03 -9.71
C LEU A 88 4.24 10.06 -10.34
N TRP A 89 4.73 8.95 -10.88
CA TRP A 89 3.91 7.87 -11.41
C TRP A 89 3.95 6.69 -10.46
N VAL A 90 2.79 6.22 -10.03
CA VAL A 90 2.67 5.08 -9.13
C VAL A 90 1.65 4.12 -9.72
N ASN A 91 1.99 2.83 -9.78
CA ASN A 91 1.02 1.81 -10.18
C ASN A 91 -0.22 1.89 -9.28
N GLY A 92 -1.43 1.65 -9.79
CA GLY A 92 -2.62 1.77 -8.95
C GLY A 92 -3.93 1.92 -9.69
N TYR A 93 -5.03 1.77 -8.96
CA TYR A 93 -6.38 1.99 -9.46
C TYR A 93 -7.00 3.25 -8.88
N LEU A 94 -7.86 3.93 -9.64
CA LEU A 94 -8.72 4.95 -9.08
C LEU A 94 -9.90 4.32 -8.32
N SER A 95 -10.32 5.00 -7.27
CA SER A 95 -11.49 4.69 -6.44
C SER A 95 -12.24 5.98 -6.13
N ASN A 96 -13.57 5.91 -6.07
CA ASN A 96 -14.39 7.03 -5.62
C ASN A 96 -14.49 7.13 -4.09
N ASN A 97 -14.10 6.05 -3.40
CA ASN A 97 -14.18 5.95 -1.95
C ASN A 97 -12.90 6.45 -1.28
N ASP A 98 -13.07 7.15 -0.17
CA ASP A 98 -11.96 7.40 0.76
C ASP A 98 -11.53 6.09 1.42
N ASP A 99 -10.23 6.00 1.72
CA ASP A 99 -9.59 4.86 2.36
C ASP A 99 -8.61 5.36 3.42
N TYR A 100 -9.13 6.16 4.35
CA TYR A 100 -8.36 6.63 5.50
C TYR A 100 -7.93 5.44 6.37
N ASN A 101 -6.78 5.58 7.05
CA ASN A 101 -6.42 4.63 8.09
C ASN A 101 -7.44 4.71 9.23
N ASP A 102 -7.96 3.56 9.64
CA ASP A 102 -8.98 3.39 10.68
C ASP A 102 -8.40 3.30 12.10
N HIS A 103 -7.08 3.36 12.25
CA HIS A 103 -6.39 3.44 13.53
C HIS A 103 -5.94 4.87 13.85
N PRO A 104 -5.66 5.22 15.11
CA PRO A 104 -5.02 6.50 15.43
C PRO A 104 -3.53 6.50 15.04
N PRO A 105 -2.96 7.65 14.64
CA PRO A 105 -1.52 7.75 14.42
C PRO A 105 -0.74 7.66 15.74
N PRO A 106 0.53 7.22 15.74
CA PRO A 106 1.30 6.81 14.56
C PRO A 106 0.77 5.51 13.96
N TYR A 107 0.52 5.53 12.65
CA TYR A 107 0.01 4.35 11.97
C TYR A 107 1.06 3.26 12.00
N ARG A 108 0.59 2.04 12.28
CA ARG A 108 1.42 0.84 12.34
C ARG A 108 0.94 -0.21 11.36
N ARG A 109 -0.06 0.08 10.53
CA ARG A 109 -0.67 -0.88 9.61
C ARG A 109 -1.08 -0.13 8.35
N VAL A 110 -1.03 -0.83 7.23
CA VAL A 110 -1.62 -0.35 5.97
C VAL A 110 -3.09 0.04 6.17
N ARG A 111 -3.55 1.06 5.44
CA ARG A 111 -4.97 1.41 5.31
C ARG A 111 -5.86 0.25 4.83
N PRO A 112 -7.18 0.29 5.08
CA PRO A 112 -8.09 -0.85 4.89
C PRO A 112 -7.96 -1.60 3.55
N ASN A 113 -7.88 -0.92 2.40
CA ASN A 113 -7.76 -1.64 1.11
C ASN A 113 -6.50 -2.50 0.97
N GLY A 114 -5.44 -2.22 1.72
CA GLY A 114 -4.23 -3.05 1.70
C GLY A 114 -4.34 -4.34 2.51
N ARG A 115 -5.44 -4.56 3.22
CA ARG A 115 -5.62 -5.72 4.11
C ARG A 115 -6.36 -6.88 3.45
N THR A 116 -6.93 -6.68 2.26
CA THR A 116 -7.87 -7.62 1.62
C THR A 116 -7.26 -8.50 0.53
N GLY A 117 -5.92 -8.61 0.45
CA GLY A 117 -5.25 -9.62 -0.38
C GLY A 117 -3.98 -9.14 -1.09
N SER A 118 -3.85 -7.84 -1.37
CA SER A 118 -2.67 -7.26 -2.03
C SER A 118 -1.55 -6.89 -1.04
N CYS A 119 -1.86 -6.85 0.25
CA CYS A 119 -0.95 -6.55 1.37
C CYS A 119 -0.34 -5.15 1.35
N ILE A 120 -0.65 -4.39 0.31
CA ILE A 120 -0.31 -3.00 0.09
C ILE A 120 -1.57 -2.37 -0.49
N ALA A 121 -1.95 -1.19 -0.03
CA ALA A 121 -3.08 -0.50 -0.62
C ALA A 121 -2.69 0.01 -2.01
N ASN A 122 -3.47 -0.29 -3.04
CA ASN A 122 -3.15 0.07 -4.43
C ASN A 122 -4.28 0.87 -5.11
N THR A 123 -5.23 1.37 -4.31
CA THR A 123 -6.34 2.20 -4.75
C THR A 123 -6.12 3.64 -4.32
N TYR A 124 -6.50 4.60 -5.15
CA TYR A 124 -6.29 6.02 -4.89
C TYR A 124 -7.51 6.83 -5.30
N LYS A 125 -7.86 7.85 -4.53
CA LYS A 125 -8.98 8.74 -4.86
C LYS A 125 -8.48 9.97 -5.59
N GLN A 126 -9.05 10.24 -6.75
CA GLN A 126 -8.69 11.43 -7.53
C GLN A 126 -8.94 12.70 -6.71
N GLY A 127 -7.99 13.63 -6.75
CA GLY A 127 -8.02 14.88 -5.99
C GLY A 127 -7.65 14.76 -4.51
N ALA A 128 -7.58 13.55 -3.95
CA ALA A 128 -7.12 13.34 -2.58
C ALA A 128 -5.58 13.41 -2.49
N GLU A 129 -5.10 13.73 -1.29
CA GLU A 129 -3.68 13.79 -0.99
C GLU A 129 -3.22 12.57 -0.22
N TYR A 130 -1.99 12.15 -0.49
CA TYR A 130 -1.38 10.97 0.09
C TYR A 130 0.01 11.31 0.61
N LEU A 131 0.36 10.70 1.75
CA LEU A 131 1.72 10.66 2.24
C LEU A 131 2.37 9.36 1.76
N LEU A 132 3.35 9.50 0.88
CA LEU A 132 4.03 8.40 0.21
C LEU A 132 5.45 8.24 0.75
N PHE A 133 5.77 7.02 1.18
CA PHE A 133 7.09 6.58 1.59
C PHE A 133 7.68 5.79 0.42
N LEU A 134 8.65 6.36 -0.28
CA LEU A 134 9.18 5.81 -1.53
C LEU A 134 10.51 5.09 -1.28
N ASN A 135 10.73 3.99 -1.99
CA ASN A 135 12.06 3.37 -2.12
C ASN A 135 12.93 4.13 -3.14
N ASP A 136 14.14 3.61 -3.38
CA ASP A 136 15.11 4.12 -4.35
C ASP A 136 14.63 4.07 -5.81
N ARG A 137 13.57 3.32 -6.09
CA ARG A 137 12.89 3.24 -7.40
C ARG A 137 11.61 4.08 -7.46
N TYR A 138 11.42 4.99 -6.51
CA TYR A 138 10.26 5.87 -6.43
C TYR A 138 8.91 5.15 -6.33
N SER A 139 8.89 3.92 -5.82
CA SER A 139 7.68 3.15 -5.57
C SER A 139 7.37 3.10 -4.08
N PRO A 140 6.09 3.21 -3.67
CA PRO A 140 5.70 2.95 -2.29
C PRO A 140 5.55 1.46 -1.98
N TYR A 141 5.76 0.56 -2.94
CA TYR A 141 5.43 -0.86 -2.82
C TYR A 141 6.61 -1.70 -2.33
N TRP A 142 7.15 -1.37 -1.16
CA TRP A 142 8.39 -1.99 -0.64
C TRP A 142 8.28 -2.58 0.78
N ASP A 143 7.22 -2.30 1.54
CA ASP A 143 7.04 -2.86 2.88
C ASP A 143 5.58 -3.24 3.13
N ALA A 144 5.28 -4.53 2.99
CA ALA A 144 3.90 -5.04 3.06
C ALA A 144 3.27 -4.79 4.45
N LEU A 145 1.96 -4.57 4.48
CA LEU A 145 1.14 -4.31 5.66
C LEU A 145 1.57 -3.11 6.52
N THR A 146 2.42 -2.23 5.98
CA THR A 146 2.86 -0.98 6.61
C THR A 146 2.22 0.25 5.96
N PRO A 147 2.19 1.41 6.63
CA PRO A 147 1.51 2.61 6.13
C PRO A 147 2.36 3.43 5.15
N VAL A 148 2.75 2.84 4.02
CA VAL A 148 3.65 3.43 3.01
C VAL A 148 2.97 4.40 2.05
N ASN A 149 1.65 4.42 1.97
CA ASN A 149 0.90 5.26 1.03
C ASN A 149 -0.48 5.66 1.57
N GLU A 150 -0.46 6.41 2.66
CA GLU A 150 -1.64 6.74 3.44
C GLU A 150 -2.38 7.94 2.87
N GLN A 151 -3.71 7.83 2.74
CA GLN A 151 -4.56 8.96 2.40
C GLN A 151 -4.61 9.93 3.59
N LEU A 152 -4.42 11.21 3.31
CA LEU A 152 -4.47 12.29 4.30
C LEU A 152 -5.88 12.87 4.40
N HIS A 153 -6.29 13.25 5.61
CA HIS A 153 -7.54 13.99 5.83
C HIS A 153 -7.40 15.42 5.33
N SER A 154 -8.48 15.98 4.78
CA SER A 154 -8.52 17.39 4.39
C SER A 154 -8.91 18.29 5.58
N PRO A 155 -8.25 19.43 5.79
CA PRO A 155 -7.06 19.92 5.07
C PRO A 155 -5.80 19.13 5.47
N SER A 156 -5.00 18.71 4.48
CA SER A 156 -3.83 17.85 4.71
C SER A 156 -2.76 18.46 5.61
N SER A 157 -2.65 19.79 5.64
CA SER A 157 -1.75 20.52 6.54
C SER A 157 -2.00 20.26 8.03
N GLU A 158 -3.22 19.87 8.39
CA GLU A 158 -3.62 19.57 9.77
C GLU A 158 -3.61 18.08 10.10
N ASP A 159 -3.37 17.23 9.10
CA ASP A 159 -3.40 15.79 9.26
C ASP A 159 -2.37 15.34 10.32
N ARG A 160 -2.87 14.61 11.33
CA ARG A 160 -2.08 14.19 12.49
C ARG A 160 -0.96 13.23 12.12
N TRP A 161 -1.15 12.41 11.09
CA TRP A 161 -0.13 11.49 10.59
C TRP A 161 0.98 12.26 9.89
N LEU A 162 0.65 13.18 8.99
CA LEU A 162 1.62 14.05 8.32
C LEU A 162 2.48 14.83 9.33
N ARG A 163 1.84 15.48 10.30
CA ARG A 163 2.54 16.25 11.34
C ARG A 163 3.49 15.37 12.17
N TRP A 164 3.05 14.17 12.53
CA TRP A 164 3.88 13.24 13.27
C TRP A 164 5.11 12.81 12.45
N VAL A 165 4.93 12.47 11.17
CA VAL A 165 6.03 12.06 10.27
C VAL A 165 7.05 13.19 10.09
N LYS A 166 6.60 14.42 9.82
CA LYS A 166 7.49 15.59 9.73
C LYS A 166 8.34 15.76 10.99
N LYS A 167 7.71 15.64 12.17
CA LYS A 167 8.42 15.71 13.46
C LYS A 167 9.50 14.64 13.58
N GLN A 168 9.24 13.41 13.12
CA GLN A 168 10.26 12.35 13.16
C GLN A 168 11.42 12.62 12.20
N VAL A 169 11.14 13.08 10.97
CA VAL A 169 12.19 13.39 9.98
C VAL A 169 13.14 14.48 10.50
N VAL A 170 12.61 15.52 11.14
CA VAL A 170 13.42 16.57 11.79
C VAL A 170 14.29 15.98 12.90
N SER A 171 13.71 15.22 13.83
CA SER A 171 14.45 14.58 14.93
C SER A 171 15.57 13.65 14.44
N SER A 172 15.32 12.85 13.41
CA SER A 172 16.32 11.96 12.80
C SER A 172 17.43 12.70 12.05
N SER A 173 17.19 13.94 11.63
CA SER A 173 18.21 14.77 10.99
C SER A 173 19.10 15.43 12.04
N SER A 174 18.53 15.94 13.14
CA SER A 174 19.29 16.50 14.26
C SER A 174 20.26 15.49 14.91
N ASN A 175 19.85 14.23 15.04
CA ASN A 175 20.71 13.17 15.60
C ASN A 175 21.88 12.77 14.69
N ARG A 176 21.85 13.11 13.39
CA ARG A 176 22.95 12.83 12.45
C ARG A 176 24.03 13.92 12.45
N VAL A 177 23.74 15.11 12.99
CA VAL A 177 24.68 16.25 13.04
C VAL A 177 25.58 16.20 14.29
N HIS A 178 25.35 15.27 15.23
CA HIS A 178 26.21 15.06 16.39
C HIS A 178 26.95 13.71 16.37
N PRO A 179 27.93 13.50 15.47
CA PRO A 179 28.98 12.52 15.72
C PRO A 179 29.99 13.16 16.68
N SER A 180 29.98 12.69 17.92
CA SER A 180 31.11 12.70 18.87
C SER A 180 32.31 13.61 18.54
N LEU A 181 32.39 14.76 19.23
CA LEU A 181 33.67 15.31 19.67
C LEU A 181 34.10 14.49 20.90
N PHE A 182 34.89 13.45 20.67
CA PHE A 182 35.79 12.86 21.66
C PHE A 182 37.12 12.61 20.97
#